data_AF-A0A4D7C5N4-F1
#
_entry.id   AF-A0A4D7C5N4-F1
#
_cell.length_a   1.000
_cell.length_b   1.000
_cell.length_c   1.000
_cell.angle_alpha   90.00
_cell.angle_beta   90.00
_cell.angle_gamma   90.00
#
_symmetry.space_group_name_H-M   'P 1'
#
loop_
_entity.id
_entity.type
_entity.pdbx_description
1 polymer ?
#
loop_
_entity_poly.entity_id
_entity_poly.type
_entity_poly.pdbx_seq_one_letter_code
_entity_poly.pdbx_strand_id
1 'polypeptide(L)'
;MDNGYAMSLNLAVWVDDAMSTLIEGAGWSVPEYQGTSGWVLTIPAVFVVDRTGLIVARHVDPDYRKRMELDDLVAASRLVR
;
A
#
# COMPACT_ATOMS: atom_id res chain seq x y z
N MET A 1 -4.42 -16.69 3.53
CA MET A 1 -4.37 -15.56 4.49
C MET A 1 -4.20 -14.34 3.61
N ASP A 2 -5.32 -13.76 3.17
CA ASP A 2 -5.33 -12.84 2.02
C ASP A 2 -5.14 -11.41 2.50
N ASN A 3 -3.89 -10.98 2.68
CA ASN A 3 -3.50 -9.60 3.04
C ASN A 3 -4.32 -8.95 4.20
N GLY A 4 -4.92 -9.77 5.07
CA GLY A 4 -5.94 -9.32 6.02
C GLY A 4 -5.42 -8.31 7.05
N TYR A 5 -4.15 -8.43 7.45
CA TYR A 5 -3.51 -7.44 8.30
C TYR A 5 -3.38 -6.07 7.61
N ALA A 6 -2.91 -6.05 6.36
CA ALA A 6 -2.84 -4.83 5.57
C ALA A 6 -4.23 -4.19 5.36
N MET A 7 -5.27 -5.00 5.12
CA MET A 7 -6.65 -4.51 5.03
C MET A 7 -7.11 -3.88 6.35
N SER A 8 -6.81 -4.48 7.49
CA SER A 8 -7.16 -3.92 8.81
C SER A 8 -6.50 -2.56 9.09
N LEU A 9 -5.40 -2.27 8.40
CA LEU A 9 -4.65 -1.01 8.49
C LEU A 9 -5.01 0.00 7.38
N ASN A 10 -6.00 -0.30 6.53
CA ASN A 10 -6.33 0.48 5.33
C ASN A 10 -5.15 0.64 4.35
N LEU A 11 -4.34 -0.41 4.22
CA LEU A 11 -3.19 -0.50 3.30
C LEU A 11 -3.47 -1.40 2.09
N ALA A 12 -4.68 -1.93 1.98
CA ALA A 12 -5.10 -2.76 0.86
C ALA A 12 -6.60 -2.63 0.64
N VAL A 13 -7.03 -2.81 -0.60
CA VAL A 13 -8.44 -2.71 -1.00
C VAL A 13 -8.87 -3.94 -1.76
N TRP A 14 -10.15 -4.28 -1.63
CA TRP A 14 -10.78 -5.28 -2.48
C TRP A 14 -11.05 -4.70 -3.87
N VAL A 15 -10.73 -5.47 -4.90
CA VAL A 15 -11.09 -5.17 -6.29
C VAL A 15 -12.36 -5.96 -6.60
N ASP A 16 -13.41 -5.26 -7.01
CA ASP A 16 -14.67 -5.90 -7.38
C ASP A 16 -14.57 -6.71 -8.68
N ASP A 17 -15.58 -7.52 -8.95
CA ASP A 17 -15.60 -8.46 -10.09
C ASP A 17 -15.52 -7.76 -11.46
N ALA A 18 -16.11 -6.56 -11.57
CA ALA A 18 -16.11 -5.82 -12.81
C ALA A 18 -14.69 -5.31 -13.13
N MET A 19 -14.02 -4.75 -12.13
CA MET A 19 -12.66 -4.23 -12.26
C MET A 19 -11.63 -5.36 -12.37
N SER A 20 -11.79 -6.46 -11.64
CA SER A 20 -10.89 -7.61 -11.71
C SER A 20 -10.89 -8.22 -13.10
N THR A 21 -12.08 -8.39 -13.72
CA THR A 21 -12.22 -8.87 -15.10
C THR A 21 -11.46 -7.99 -16.10
N LEU A 22 -11.51 -6.67 -15.94
CA LEU A 22 -10.79 -5.73 -16.81
C LEU A 22 -9.27 -5.84 -16.63
N ILE A 23 -8.80 -5.98 -15.39
CA ILE A 23 -7.37 -6.11 -15.05
C ILE A 23 -6.81 -7.43 -15.58
N GLU A 24 -7.53 -8.54 -15.38
CA GLU A 24 -7.20 -9.85 -15.97
C GLU A 24 -7.15 -9.78 -17.49
N GLY A 25 -8.16 -9.14 -18.12
CA GLY A 25 -8.22 -8.95 -19.57
C GLY A 25 -7.06 -8.11 -20.13
N ALA A 26 -6.45 -7.26 -19.32
CA ALA A 26 -5.22 -6.52 -19.65
C ALA A 26 -3.95 -7.38 -19.50
N GLY A 27 -4.06 -8.64 -19.09
CA GLY A 27 -2.96 -9.57 -18.88
C GLY A 27 -2.30 -9.48 -17.51
N TRP A 28 -2.93 -8.82 -16.54
CA TRP A 28 -2.41 -8.70 -15.18
C TRP A 28 -3.12 -9.65 -14.22
N SER A 29 -2.34 -10.52 -13.60
CA SER A 29 -2.81 -11.50 -12.61
C SER A 29 -2.49 -11.00 -11.20
N VAL A 30 -3.31 -10.08 -10.68
CA VAL A 30 -3.09 -9.49 -9.34
C VAL A 30 -3.04 -10.56 -8.24
N PRO A 31 -3.94 -11.56 -8.20
CA PRO A 31 -3.86 -12.61 -7.18
C PRO A 31 -2.52 -13.37 -7.21
N GLU A 32 -1.99 -13.67 -8.41
CA GLU A 32 -0.70 -14.35 -8.59
C GLU A 32 0.46 -13.51 -8.05
N TYR A 33 0.46 -12.20 -8.32
CA TYR A 33 1.51 -11.29 -7.80
C TYR A 33 1.53 -11.22 -6.28
N GLN A 34 0.39 -11.45 -5.63
CA GLN A 34 0.27 -11.43 -4.16
C GLN A 34 0.40 -12.81 -3.53
N GLY A 35 0.50 -13.90 -4.33
CA GLY A 35 0.50 -15.27 -3.82
C GLY A 35 -0.81 -15.67 -3.13
N THR A 36 -1.93 -15.03 -3.49
CA THR A 36 -3.25 -15.25 -2.90
C THR A 36 -4.26 -15.66 -3.96
N SER A 37 -5.41 -16.20 -3.55
CA SER A 37 -6.56 -16.37 -4.46
C SER A 37 -7.46 -15.14 -4.54
N GLY A 38 -7.35 -14.22 -3.58
CA GLY A 38 -8.19 -13.03 -3.51
C GLY A 38 -7.72 -11.88 -4.42
N TRP A 39 -8.70 -11.11 -4.88
CA TRP A 39 -8.53 -9.85 -5.62
C TRP A 39 -8.29 -8.67 -4.67
N VAL A 40 -7.14 -8.71 -4.00
CA VAL A 40 -6.71 -7.66 -3.06
C VAL A 40 -5.55 -6.87 -3.65
N LEU A 41 -5.74 -5.57 -3.83
CA LEU A 41 -4.70 -4.66 -4.30
C LEU A 41 -4.08 -3.91 -3.12
N THR A 42 -2.77 -4.05 -2.95
CA THR A 42 -2.02 -3.32 -1.92
C THR A 42 -1.84 -1.86 -2.33
N ILE A 43 -2.13 -0.94 -1.41
CA ILE A 43 -1.86 0.49 -1.60
C ILE A 43 -0.38 0.73 -1.29
N PRO A 44 0.41 1.27 -2.25
CA PRO A 44 1.79 1.67 -1.96
C PRO A 44 1.82 2.71 -0.84
N ALA A 45 2.69 2.48 0.14
CA ALA A 45 2.79 3.33 1.33
C ALA A 45 4.25 3.65 1.64
N VAL A 46 4.48 4.84 2.19
CA VAL A 46 5.78 5.26 2.73
C VAL A 46 5.66 5.37 4.23
N PHE A 47 6.63 4.80 4.95
CA PHE A 47 6.72 4.89 6.41
C PHE A 47 8.10 5.39 6.79
N VAL A 48 8.15 6.30 7.77
CA VAL A 48 9.39 6.67 8.46
C VAL A 48 9.37 5.99 9.82
N VAL A 49 10.35 5.12 10.05
CA VAL A 49 10.47 4.32 11.26
C VAL A 49 11.66 4.84 12.07
N ASP A 50 11.46 5.09 13.36
CA ASP A 50 12.55 5.49 14.25
C ASP A 50 13.41 4.31 14.70
N ARG A 51 14.50 4.57 15.45
CA ARG A 51 15.42 3.52 15.92
C ARG A 51 14.80 2.59 16.97
N THR A 52 13.67 2.97 17.55
CA THR A 52 12.92 2.13 18.51
C THR A 52 11.94 1.19 17.79
N GLY A 53 11.78 1.33 16.47
CA GLY A 53 10.86 0.55 15.66
C GLY A 53 9.46 1.16 15.56
N LEU A 54 9.27 2.40 16.00
CA LEU A 54 7.97 3.09 15.91
C LEU A 54 7.86 3.89 14.62
N ILE A 55 6.68 3.86 14.00
CA ILE A 55 6.35 4.69 12.83
C ILE A 55 6.12 6.12 13.32
N VAL A 56 6.99 7.05 12.91
CA VAL A 56 6.90 8.49 13.26
C VAL A 56 6.23 9.33 12.18
N ALA A 57 6.15 8.82 10.95
CA ALA A 57 5.36 9.40 9.87
C ALA A 57 4.92 8.33 8.87
N ARG A 58 3.80 8.58 8.16
CA ARG A 58 3.32 7.72 7.08
C ARG A 58 2.68 8.54 5.96
N HIS A 59 2.79 8.06 4.73
CA HIS A 59 2.04 8.52 3.57
C HIS A 59 1.36 7.34 2.90
N VAL A 60 0.04 7.44 2.69
CA VAL A 60 -0.79 6.40 2.07
C VAL A 60 -1.81 7.13 1.18
N ASP A 61 -1.76 6.88 -0.12
CA ASP A 61 -2.72 7.42 -1.08
C ASP A 61 -3.15 6.31 -2.06
N PRO A 62 -4.45 6.04 -2.23
CA PRO A 62 -4.95 5.09 -3.22
C PRO A 62 -4.54 5.42 -4.66
N ASP A 63 -4.36 6.71 -4.98
CA ASP A 63 -3.70 7.11 -6.22
C ASP A 63 -2.19 7.00 -6.03
N TYR A 64 -1.64 5.83 -6.38
CA TYR A 64 -0.22 5.51 -6.24
C TYR A 64 0.74 6.48 -6.97
N ARG A 65 0.22 7.34 -7.86
CA ARG A 65 1.01 8.37 -8.55
C ARG A 65 1.28 9.57 -7.64
N LYS A 66 0.49 9.76 -6.58
CA LYS A 66 0.69 10.78 -5.55
C LYS A 66 1.68 10.27 -4.51
N ARG A 67 2.93 10.71 -4.67
CA ARG A 67 4.01 10.39 -3.75
C ARG A 67 4.00 11.33 -2.55
N MET A 68 4.68 10.92 -1.48
CA MET A 68 5.01 11.82 -0.39
C MET A 68 5.90 12.94 -0.92
N GLU A 69 5.62 14.18 -0.54
CA GLU A 69 6.46 15.31 -0.91
C GLU A 69 7.85 15.20 -0.26
N LEU A 70 8.88 15.64 -0.97
CA LEU A 70 10.26 15.49 -0.51
C LEU A 70 10.52 16.27 0.79
N ASP A 71 9.96 17.48 0.88
CA ASP A 71 10.09 18.34 2.06
C ASP A 71 9.43 17.71 3.29
N ASP A 72 8.27 17.06 3.11
CA ASP A 72 7.60 16.31 4.17
C ASP A 72 8.44 15.12 4.63
N LEU A 73 9.09 14.42 3.70
CA LEU A 73 9.97 13.28 4.01
C LEU A 73 11.21 13.73 4.80
N VAL A 74 11.83 14.84 4.40
CA VAL A 74 12.99 15.44 5.11
C VAL A 74 12.56 15.97 6.49
N ALA A 75 11.36 16.55 6.61
CA ALA A 75 10.83 16.97 7.90
C ALA A 75 10.60 15.76 8.81
N ALA A 76 9.99 14.69 8.30
CA ALA A 76 9.74 13.45 9.04
C ALA A 76 11.03 12.77 9.50
N SER A 77 12.09 12.76 8.68
CA SER A 77 13.37 12.14 9.06
C SER A 77 14.03 12.81 10.26
N ARG A 78 13.71 14.09 10.54
CA ARG A 78 14.21 14.81 11.71
C ARG A 78 13.50 14.42 13.02
N LEU A 79 12.37 13.72 12.94
CA LEU A 79 11.62 13.21 14.09
C LEU A 79 12.21 11.91 14.64
N VAL A 80 13.07 11.23 13.86
CA VAL A 80 13.73 9.99 14.25
C VAL A 80 14.70 10.24 15.39
N ARG A 81 14.55 9.48 16.48
CA ARG A 81 15.41 9.51 17.67
C ARG A 81 16.56 8.51 17.55
#